data_AF-A0A7V9J6G7-F1
#
_entry.id   AF-A0A7V9J6G7-F1
#
_cell.length_a   1.000
_cell.length_b   1.000
_cell.length_c   1.000
_cell.angle_alpha   90.00
_cell.angle_beta   90.00
_cell.angle_gamma   90.00
#
_symmetry.space_group_name_H-M   'P 1'
#
loop_
_entity.id
_entity.type
_entity.pdbx_description
1 polymer ?
#
loop_
_entity_poly.entity_id
_entity_poly.type
_entity_poly.pdbx_seq_one_letter_code
_entity_poly.pdbx_strand_id
1 'polypeptide(L)'
;MAETTPATDATMSACPTCQSLFRPSGRRRFCSDACRRLAWDRRQRLTPAPGRVTLGGPPLSIYGCAACGSRAAGEQRCERCRTAMARIGLGGICPHCDELVAVADLLIEEVMPKAIT
;
A
#
# COMPACT_ATOMS: atom_id res chain seq x y z
N MET A 1 1.84 60.42 -0.42
CA MET A 1 1.71 59.84 0.93
C MET A 1 1.36 58.37 0.73
N ALA A 2 2.29 57.45 0.97
CA ALA A 2 2.14 56.04 0.60
C ALA A 2 1.34 55.28 1.66
N GLU A 3 0.31 54.60 1.18
CA GLU A 3 -0.68 53.82 1.92
C GLU A 3 -0.02 52.64 2.63
N THR A 4 -0.13 52.58 3.97
CA THR A 4 0.32 51.44 4.77
C THR A 4 -0.81 50.42 4.82
N THR A 5 -0.70 49.36 4.01
CA THR A 5 -1.62 48.22 4.03
C THR A 5 -1.54 47.52 5.40
N PRO A 6 -2.67 47.18 6.05
CA PRO A 6 -2.65 46.57 7.37
C PRO A 6 -2.00 45.18 7.31
N ALA A 7 -1.09 44.94 8.25
CA ALA A 7 -0.43 43.66 8.46
C ALA A 7 -1.49 42.56 8.59
N THR A 8 -1.37 41.51 7.79
CA THR A 8 -2.22 40.32 7.84
C THR A 8 -2.29 39.79 9.27
N ASP A 9 -3.52 39.67 9.77
CA ASP A 9 -3.86 39.00 11.02
C ASP A 9 -3.18 37.62 11.04
N ALA A 10 -2.24 37.48 11.95
CA ALA A 10 -1.28 36.40 11.89
C ALA A 10 -1.85 35.18 12.60
N THR A 11 -2.65 34.42 11.87
CA THR A 11 -3.15 33.12 12.34
C THR A 11 -1.96 32.25 12.77
N MET A 12 -1.89 31.98 14.07
CA MET A 12 -0.90 31.06 14.61
C MET A 12 -1.12 29.66 14.04
N SER A 13 -0.04 28.99 13.67
CA SER A 13 -0.07 27.60 13.19
C SER A 13 0.59 26.69 14.21
N ALA A 14 0.05 25.49 14.40
CA ALA A 14 0.67 24.47 15.25
C ALA A 14 1.80 23.75 14.49
N CYS A 15 2.96 23.57 15.13
CA CYS A 15 4.04 22.80 14.54
C CYS A 15 3.70 21.29 14.52
N PRO A 16 3.78 20.59 13.38
CA PRO A 16 3.50 19.15 13.33
C PRO A 16 4.46 18.27 14.15
N THR A 17 5.59 18.81 14.60
CA THR A 17 6.63 18.06 15.32
C THR A 17 6.52 18.21 16.83
N CYS A 18 6.42 19.45 17.32
CA CYS A 18 6.41 19.78 18.75
C CYS A 18 5.07 20.35 19.23
N GLN A 19 4.10 20.54 18.33
CA GLN A 19 2.75 21.05 18.58
C GLN A 19 2.66 22.49 19.10
N SER A 20 3.80 23.15 19.34
CA SER A 20 3.83 24.56 19.72
C SER A 20 3.23 25.45 18.62
N LEU A 21 2.47 26.45 19.04
CA LEU A 21 1.99 27.51 18.17
C LEU A 21 3.16 28.40 17.73
N PHE A 22 3.22 28.73 16.45
CA PHE A 22 4.19 29.69 15.91
C PHE A 22 3.53 30.57 14.84
N ARG A 23 4.09 31.76 14.62
CA ARG A 23 3.67 32.63 13.53
C ARG A 23 4.35 32.17 12.24
N PRO A 24 3.63 31.64 11.24
CA PRO A 24 4.25 31.21 10.00
C PRO A 24 4.77 32.41 9.21
N SER A 25 6.00 32.28 8.70
CA SER A 25 6.57 33.20 7.71
C SER A 25 6.46 32.56 6.32
N GLY A 26 5.63 33.12 5.44
CA GLY A 26 5.39 32.55 4.12
C GLY A 26 4.84 31.12 4.19
N ARG A 27 5.43 30.18 3.44
CA ARG A 27 4.99 28.76 3.36
C ARG A 27 5.58 27.86 4.45
N ARG A 28 6.13 28.43 5.52
CA ARG A 28 6.82 27.67 6.58
C ARG A 28 5.82 26.86 7.40
N ARG A 29 6.05 25.53 7.46
CA ARG A 29 5.19 24.57 8.20
C ARG A 29 5.71 24.16 9.59
N PHE A 30 6.96 24.48 9.92
CA PHE A 30 7.60 24.08 11.18
C PHE A 30 8.07 25.31 11.95
N CYS A 31 7.96 25.29 13.29
CA CYS A 31 8.39 26.39 14.14
C CYS A 31 9.90 26.65 14.05
N SER A 32 10.71 25.62 13.76
CA SER A 32 12.18 25.68 13.69
C SER A 32 12.75 24.71 12.66
N ASP A 33 14.00 24.95 12.25
CA ASP A 33 14.77 24.04 11.40
C ASP A 33 15.06 22.71 12.09
N ALA A 34 15.22 22.72 13.42
CA ALA A 34 15.32 21.51 14.23
C ALA A 34 14.05 20.64 14.11
N CYS A 35 12.86 21.24 14.22
CA CYS A 35 11.60 20.52 14.05
C CYS A 35 11.42 20.01 12.61
N ARG A 36 11.84 20.80 11.60
CA ARG A 36 11.84 20.36 10.19
C ARG A 36 12.72 19.12 10.00
N ARG A 37 13.92 19.10 10.56
CA ARG A 37 14.87 17.97 10.49
C ARG A 37 14.33 16.73 11.19
N LEU A 38 13.84 16.86 12.42
CA LEU A 38 13.21 15.76 13.16
C LEU A 38 12.02 15.14 12.40
N ALA A 39 11.19 15.97 11.76
CA ALA A 39 10.10 15.48 10.92
C ALA A 39 10.60 14.72 9.68
N TRP A 40 11.72 15.14 9.09
CA TRP A 40 12.35 14.42 7.98
C TRP A 40 12.93 13.09 8.46
N ASP A 41 13.66 13.06 9.57
CA ASP A 41 14.22 11.83 10.15
C ASP A 41 13.14 10.79 10.46
N ARG A 42 12.01 11.22 11.05
CA ARG A 42 10.85 10.35 11.31
C ARG A 42 10.29 9.76 10.00
N ARG A 43 10.17 10.54 8.93
CA ARG A 43 9.71 10.04 7.63
C ARG A 43 10.68 9.03 7.04
N GLN A 44 11.99 9.26 7.14
CA GLN A 44 12.99 8.30 6.64
C GLN A 44 12.94 6.98 7.41
N ARG A 45 12.75 7.02 8.73
CA ARG A 45 12.61 5.80 9.55
C ARG A 45 11.34 5.01 9.25
N LEU A 46 10.25 5.69 8.91
CA LEU A 46 8.96 5.06 8.56
C LEU A 46 8.88 4.63 7.10
N THR A 47 9.74 5.15 6.23
CA THR A 47 9.84 4.70 4.85
C THR A 47 10.55 3.36 4.87
N PRO A 48 9.87 2.23 4.58
CA PRO A 48 10.57 0.97 4.45
C PRO A 48 11.65 1.14 3.38
N ALA A 49 12.85 0.60 3.61
CA ALA A 49 13.83 0.50 2.53
C ALA A 49 13.11 -0.10 1.32
N PRO A 50 13.32 0.42 0.09
CA PRO A 50 12.67 -0.15 -1.09
C PRO A 50 13.02 -1.64 -1.12
N GLY A 51 12.05 -2.48 -0.73
CA GLY A 51 12.19 -3.90 -0.88
C GLY A 51 12.41 -4.15 -2.36
N ARG A 52 13.37 -5.01 -2.71
CA ARG A 52 13.44 -5.51 -4.09
C ARG A 52 12.10 -6.19 -4.36
N VAL A 53 11.22 -5.54 -5.09
CA VAL A 53 10.07 -6.19 -5.70
C VAL A 53 10.66 -7.06 -6.79
N THR A 54 10.94 -8.32 -6.48
CA THR A 54 11.22 -9.31 -7.52
C THR A 54 9.99 -9.37 -8.41
N LEU A 55 10.15 -9.11 -9.71
CA LEU A 55 9.12 -9.19 -10.76
C LEU A 55 8.57 -10.62 -10.98
N GLY A 56 8.72 -11.52 -10.02
CA GLY A 56 7.80 -12.64 -9.89
C GLY A 56 6.46 -12.08 -9.46
N GLY A 57 5.34 -12.62 -9.97
CA GLY A 57 4.04 -12.32 -9.36
C GLY A 57 4.14 -12.50 -7.84
N PRO A 58 3.34 -11.78 -7.03
CA PRO A 58 3.41 -11.94 -5.57
C PRO A 58 3.45 -13.43 -5.24
N PRO A 59 4.30 -13.91 -4.30
CA PRO A 59 4.45 -15.34 -4.00
C PRO A 59 3.13 -16.03 -3.63
N LEU A 60 2.10 -15.23 -3.40
CA LEU A 60 0.71 -15.57 -3.13
C LEU A 60 -0.13 -15.79 -4.39
N SER A 61 0.37 -15.69 -5.63
CA SER A 61 -0.46 -15.88 -6.82
C SER A 61 -0.56 -17.36 -7.21
N ILE A 62 -1.79 -17.86 -7.31
CA ILE A 62 -2.09 -19.22 -7.78
C ILE A 62 -2.35 -19.18 -9.28
N TYR A 63 -1.70 -20.09 -10.00
CA TYR A 63 -1.85 -20.29 -11.44
C TYR A 63 -2.45 -21.66 -11.72
N GLY A 64 -3.22 -21.78 -12.81
CA GLY A 64 -3.87 -23.01 -13.25
C GLY A 64 -3.50 -23.38 -14.69
N CYS A 65 -3.22 -24.67 -14.92
CA CYS A 65 -2.97 -25.21 -16.25
C CYS A 65 -4.29 -25.60 -16.92
N ALA A 66 -4.64 -24.97 -18.04
CA ALA A 66 -5.84 -25.32 -18.80
C ALA A 66 -5.82 -26.74 -19.39
N ALA A 67 -4.62 -27.32 -19.60
CA ALA A 67 -4.48 -28.63 -20.24
C ALA A 67 -4.64 -29.81 -19.26
N CYS A 68 -4.19 -29.67 -18.01
CA CYS A 68 -4.19 -30.77 -17.05
C CYS A 68 -4.82 -30.44 -15.69
N GLY A 69 -5.26 -29.20 -15.48
CA GLY A 69 -5.88 -28.76 -14.22
C GLY A 69 -4.90 -28.54 -13.06
N SER A 70 -3.61 -28.87 -13.21
CA SER A 70 -2.61 -28.65 -12.15
C SER A 70 -2.53 -27.17 -11.76
N ARG A 71 -2.31 -26.93 -10.47
CA ARG A 71 -2.13 -25.59 -9.90
C ARG A 71 -0.72 -25.41 -9.36
N ALA A 72 -0.23 -24.18 -9.36
CA ALA A 72 1.07 -23.82 -8.80
C ALA A 72 1.04 -22.43 -8.15
N ALA A 73 1.83 -22.21 -7.09
CA ALA A 73 2.00 -20.91 -6.45
C ALA A 73 3.27 -20.23 -6.98
N GLY A 74 3.13 -19.03 -7.55
CA GLY A 74 4.24 -18.24 -8.10
C GLY A 74 4.86 -18.77 -9.40
N GLU A 75 4.66 -20.04 -9.74
CA GLU A 75 5.14 -20.65 -10.98
C GLU A 75 4.10 -20.51 -12.10
N GLN A 76 4.54 -20.01 -13.26
CA GLN A 76 3.69 -19.65 -14.40
C GLN A 76 3.74 -20.69 -15.52
N ARG A 77 4.60 -21.70 -15.41
CA ARG A 77 4.70 -22.82 -16.33
C ARG A 77 4.34 -24.12 -15.64
N CYS A 78 3.47 -24.89 -16.28
CA CYS A 78 3.10 -26.20 -15.74
C CYS A 78 4.30 -27.15 -15.82
N GLU A 79 4.69 -27.77 -14.71
CA GLU A 79 5.79 -28.75 -14.68
C GLU A 79 5.52 -29.95 -15.60
N ARG A 80 4.25 -30.38 -15.70
CA ARG A 80 3.85 -31.55 -16.48
C ARG A 80 3.68 -31.23 -17.97
N CYS A 81 2.89 -30.22 -18.29
CA CYS A 81 2.55 -29.88 -19.68
C CYS A 81 3.55 -28.92 -20.33
N ARG A 82 4.40 -28.25 -19.55
CA ARG A 82 5.35 -27.19 -19.97
C ARG A 82 4.70 -26.00 -20.69
N THR A 83 3.38 -25.89 -20.65
CA THR A 83 2.61 -24.77 -21.19
C THR A 83 2.54 -23.61 -20.20
N ALA A 84 2.33 -22.40 -20.71
CA ALA A 84 1.98 -21.26 -19.88
C ALA A 84 0.64 -21.51 -19.15
N MET A 85 0.55 -21.05 -17.91
CA MET A 85 -0.62 -21.18 -17.05
C MET A 85 -1.34 -19.83 -16.93
N ALA A 86 -2.66 -19.88 -16.71
CA ALA A 86 -3.45 -18.68 -16.45
C ALA A 86 -3.43 -18.35 -14.95
N ARG A 87 -3.39 -17.07 -14.61
CA ARG A 87 -3.51 -16.63 -13.22
C ARG A 87 -4.95 -16.83 -12.74
N ILE A 88 -5.13 -17.62 -11.68
CA ILE A 88 -6.44 -17.81 -11.02
C ILE A 88 -6.70 -16.65 -10.07
N GLY A 89 -5.71 -16.30 -9.22
CA GLY A 89 -5.87 -15.22 -8.25
C GLY A 89 -4.79 -15.19 -7.19
N LEU A 90 -5.00 -14.39 -6.14
CA LEU A 90 -4.22 -14.51 -4.90
C LEU A 90 -4.69 -15.75 -4.12
N GLY A 91 -3.83 -16.33 -3.30
CA GLY A 91 -4.08 -17.57 -2.58
C GLY A 91 -2.87 -18.07 -1.79
N GLY A 92 -2.95 -19.32 -1.35
CA GLY A 92 -1.93 -19.97 -0.55
C GLY A 92 -2.18 -21.48 -0.38
N ILE A 93 -1.37 -22.11 0.46
CA ILE A 93 -1.49 -23.52 0.82
C ILE A 93 -2.46 -23.63 2.00
N CYS A 94 -3.43 -24.54 1.90
CA CYS A 94 -4.33 -24.86 3.00
C CYS A 94 -3.55 -25.57 4.13
N PRO A 95 -3.59 -25.09 5.38
CA PRO A 95 -2.81 -25.67 6.47
C PRO A 95 -3.30 -27.06 6.94
N HIS A 96 -4.42 -27.55 6.41
CA HIS A 96 -5.02 -28.82 6.80
C HIS A 96 -4.77 -29.95 5.79
N CYS A 97 -4.74 -29.64 4.50
CA CYS A 97 -4.64 -30.63 3.43
C CYS A 97 -3.51 -30.35 2.42
N ASP A 98 -2.72 -29.30 2.63
CA ASP A 98 -1.64 -28.84 1.75
C ASP A 98 -2.08 -28.50 0.30
N GLU A 99 -3.38 -28.38 0.06
CA GLU A 99 -3.92 -28.01 -1.25
C GLU A 99 -3.75 -26.51 -1.54
N LEU A 100 -3.52 -26.17 -2.81
CA LEU A 100 -3.45 -24.79 -3.27
C LEU A 100 -4.84 -24.19 -3.44
N VAL A 101 -5.16 -23.23 -2.58
CA VAL A 101 -6.44 -22.52 -2.55
C VAL A 101 -6.24 -21.09 -3.03
N ALA A 102 -6.99 -20.69 -4.07
CA ALA A 102 -7.12 -19.30 -4.45
C ALA A 102 -8.27 -18.65 -3.68
N VAL A 103 -8.14 -17.36 -3.36
CA VAL A 103 -9.20 -16.55 -2.75
C VAL A 103 -10.48 -16.61 -3.60
N ALA A 104 -10.35 -16.67 -4.93
CA ALA A 104 -11.48 -16.83 -5.83
C ALA A 104 -12.27 -18.13 -5.60
N ASP A 105 -11.62 -19.22 -5.15
CA ASP A 105 -12.31 -20.48 -4.82
C ASP A 105 -13.15 -20.36 -3.54
N LEU A 106 -12.80 -19.43 -2.65
CA LEU A 106 -13.52 -19.18 -1.40
C LEU A 106 -14.67 -18.18 -1.55
N LEU A 107 -14.62 -17.34 -2.58
CA LEU A 107 -15.56 -16.23 -2.80
C LEU A 107 -16.78 -16.61 -3.67
N ILE A 108 -17.21 -17.87 -3.65
CA ILE A 108 -18.36 -18.33 -4.42
C ILE A 108 -19.66 -17.71 -3.82
N GLU A 109 -20.13 -16.61 -4.40
CA GLU A 109 -21.52 -16.11 -4.45
C GLU A 109 -22.36 -15.77 -3.18
N GLU A 110 -21.86 -15.73 -1.94
CA GLU A 110 -22.66 -15.19 -0.79
C GLU A 110 -22.29 -13.76 -0.32
N VAL A 111 -21.97 -12.85 -1.24
CA VAL A 111 -22.06 -11.41 -0.97
C VAL A 111 -22.72 -10.69 -2.16
N MET A 112 -23.95 -11.09 -2.48
CA MET A 112 -24.88 -10.12 -3.06
C MET A 112 -25.19 -9.12 -1.93
N PRO A 113 -24.79 -7.83 -2.00
CA PRO A 113 -25.27 -6.87 -1.02
C PRO A 113 -26.79 -6.88 -1.12
N LYS A 114 -27.47 -7.27 -0.03
CA LYS A 114 -28.91 -7.12 0.09
C LYS A 114 -29.23 -5.68 -0.31
N ALA A 115 -29.97 -5.51 -1.41
CA ALA A 115 -30.42 -4.19 -1.84
C ALA A 115 -31.07 -3.53 -0.63
N ILE A 116 -30.47 -2.43 -0.17
CA ILE A 116 -31.05 -1.59 0.85
C ILE A 116 -32.18 -0.84 0.14
N THR A 117 -33.38 -1.41 0.20
CA THR A 117 -34.64 -0.70 -0.08
C THR A 117 -35.00 0.20 1.08
#